data_AF-A0A0Q6DZD1-F1
#
_entry.id   AF-A0A0Q6DZD1-F1
#
_cell.length_a   1.000
_cell.length_b   1.000
_cell.length_c   1.000
_cell.angle_alpha   90.00
_cell.angle_beta   90.00
_cell.angle_gamma   90.00
#
_symmetry.space_group_name_H-M   'P 1'
#
loop_
_entity.id
_entity.type
_entity.pdbx_description
1 polymer ?
#
loop_
_entity_poly.entity_id
_entity_poly.type
_entity_poly.pdbx_seq_one_letter_code
_entity_poly.pdbx_strand_id
1 'polypeptide(L)'
;MPNEMGLLWEVSIVEFLIVTVVLAGGGAWMIGRSTALTWSGWGILVFYVVLLAIATRFLHFALFEGTFFLPLETLGTALHYAVVDFVILMAIASVGRLFVRSRQMERQYGFLQRAPSAGETVPR
;
A
#
# COMPACT_ATOMS: atom_id res chain seq x y z
N MET A 1 8.63 8.22 26.47
CA MET A 1 7.27 8.70 26.74
C MET A 1 6.43 7.46 27.03
N PRO A 2 5.52 7.45 28.01
CA PRO A 2 4.67 6.29 28.25
C PRO A 2 3.88 5.95 26.99
N ASN A 3 3.81 4.68 26.66
CA ASN A 3 2.97 4.08 25.63
C ASN A 3 1.49 4.39 25.93
N GLU A 4 0.91 5.33 25.18
CA GLU A 4 -0.51 5.63 25.24
C GLU A 4 -1.27 4.57 24.44
N MET A 5 -1.97 3.67 25.14
CA MET A 5 -2.82 2.64 24.55
C MET A 5 -4.05 3.30 23.90
N GLY A 6 -3.90 3.75 22.64
CA GLY A 6 -4.98 4.30 21.84
C GLY A 6 -5.79 3.20 21.17
N LEU A 7 -7.08 3.48 20.91
CA LEU A 7 -8.01 2.56 20.23
C LEU A 7 -7.54 2.13 18.83
N LEU A 8 -6.58 2.86 18.24
CA LEU A 8 -6.00 2.58 16.94
C LEU A 8 -4.57 2.06 17.02
N TRP A 9 -3.77 2.35 18.07
CA TRP A 9 -2.35 2.01 18.12
C TRP A 9 -1.76 2.05 19.55
N GLU A 10 -0.76 1.20 19.83
CA GLU A 10 -0.10 1.10 21.16
C GLU A 10 1.10 2.03 21.36
N VAL A 11 1.62 2.61 20.28
CA VAL A 11 2.80 3.48 20.31
C VAL A 11 2.46 4.90 19.87
N SER A 12 3.35 5.85 20.16
CA SER A 12 3.08 7.27 19.95
C SER A 12 2.67 7.56 18.51
N ILE A 13 1.73 8.51 18.33
CA ILE A 13 1.23 8.88 17.00
C ILE A 13 2.35 9.34 16.05
N VAL A 14 3.44 9.88 16.61
CA VAL A 14 4.63 10.29 15.85
C VAL A 14 5.39 9.07 15.32
N GLU A 15 5.53 8.03 16.14
CA GLU A 15 6.21 6.77 15.79
C GLU A 15 5.42 6.03 14.71
N PHE A 16 4.10 6.02 14.85
CA PHE A 16 3.16 5.56 13.84
C PHE A 16 3.32 6.29 12.49
N LEU A 17 3.32 7.62 12.51
CA LEU A 17 3.47 8.40 11.28
C LEU A 17 4.82 8.15 10.59
N ILE A 18 5.92 8.10 11.35
CA ILE A 18 7.25 7.90 10.76
C ILE A 18 7.38 6.50 10.17
N VAL A 19 7.05 5.45 10.92
CA VAL A 19 7.26 4.08 10.45
C VAL A 19 6.19 3.66 9.44
N THR A 20 4.91 3.89 9.74
CA THR A 20 3.82 3.40 8.90
C THR A 20 3.59 4.30 7.68
N VAL A 21 3.60 5.63 7.83
CA VAL A 21 3.29 6.53 6.70
C VAL A 21 4.52 6.84 5.86
N VAL A 22 5.67 7.17 6.47
CA VAL A 22 6.86 7.55 5.69
C VAL A 22 7.58 6.31 5.14
N LEU A 23 8.00 5.39 6.01
CA LEU A 23 8.76 4.21 5.60
C LEU A 23 7.88 3.18 4.87
N ALA A 24 6.85 2.67 5.55
CA ALA A 24 6.00 1.65 4.98
C ALA A 24 5.08 2.22 3.88
N GLY A 25 4.55 3.43 4.03
CA GLY A 25 3.76 4.08 2.97
C GLY A 25 4.57 4.32 1.70
N GLY A 26 5.84 4.71 1.80
CA GLY A 26 6.76 4.76 0.67
C GLY A 26 6.94 3.39 0.00
N GLY A 27 7.15 2.34 0.81
CA GLY A 27 7.19 0.94 0.35
C GLY A 27 5.91 0.51 -0.39
N ALA A 28 4.75 0.80 0.19
CA ALA A 28 3.45 0.48 -0.37
C ALA A 28 3.23 1.16 -1.72
N TRP A 29 3.61 2.44 -1.85
CA TRP A 29 3.58 3.14 -3.13
C TRP A 29 4.46 2.47 -4.19
N MET A 30 5.69 2.08 -3.81
CA MET A 30 6.60 1.37 -4.72
C MET A 30 6.08 0.01 -5.16
N ILE A 31 5.43 -0.74 -4.25
CA ILE A 31 4.74 -2.01 -4.56
C ILE A 31 3.55 -1.78 -5.52
N GLY A 32 2.74 -0.75 -5.26
CA GLY A 32 1.65 -0.35 -6.15
C GLY A 32 2.15 -0.03 -7.56
N ARG A 33 3.24 0.74 -7.64
CA ARG A 33 3.89 1.08 -8.91
C ARG A 33 4.48 -0.15 -9.60
N SER A 34 5.21 -1.03 -8.91
CA SER A 34 5.84 -2.20 -9.51
C SER A 34 4.81 -3.15 -10.12
N THR A 35 3.72 -3.40 -9.39
CA THR A 35 2.63 -4.28 -9.83
C THR A 35 1.85 -3.70 -11.01
N ALA A 36 1.74 -2.37 -11.12
CA ALA A 36 1.18 -1.71 -12.30
C ALA A 36 2.11 -1.83 -13.51
N LEU A 37 3.42 -1.63 -13.33
CA LEU A 37 4.42 -1.72 -14.39
C LEU A 37 4.49 -3.10 -15.04
N THR A 38 4.37 -4.17 -14.24
CA THR A 38 4.41 -5.56 -14.72
C THR A 38 3.06 -6.08 -15.23
N TRP A 39 2.04 -5.22 -15.24
CA TRP A 39 0.66 -5.60 -15.56
C TRP A 39 0.05 -6.69 -14.67
N SER A 40 0.64 -6.97 -13.51
CA SER A 40 0.25 -8.06 -12.61
C SER A 40 -1.18 -7.93 -12.05
N GLY A 41 -1.75 -9.05 -11.59
CA GLY A 41 -3.08 -9.11 -10.96
C GLY A 41 -3.14 -8.46 -9.57
N TRP A 42 -4.35 -8.35 -8.99
CA TRP A 42 -4.56 -7.81 -7.64
C TRP A 42 -4.04 -8.73 -6.53
N GLY A 43 -4.01 -10.05 -6.75
CA GLY A 43 -3.48 -11.01 -5.76
C GLY A 43 -2.00 -10.79 -5.44
N ILE A 44 -1.18 -10.46 -6.44
CA ILE A 44 0.25 -10.16 -6.25
C ILE A 44 0.44 -8.88 -5.43
N LEU A 45 -0.39 -7.85 -5.66
CA LEU A 45 -0.38 -6.63 -4.86
C LEU A 45 -0.68 -6.94 -3.39
N VAL A 46 -1.78 -7.67 -3.14
CA VAL A 46 -2.19 -8.06 -1.79
C VAL A 46 -1.07 -8.85 -1.10
N PHE A 47 -0.47 -9.82 -1.78
CA PHE A 47 0.62 -10.63 -1.23
C PHE A 47 1.81 -9.76 -0.78
N TYR A 48 2.27 -8.83 -1.62
CA TYR A 48 3.38 -7.95 -1.26
C TYR A 48 3.02 -6.97 -0.13
N VAL A 49 1.79 -6.48 -0.08
CA VAL A 49 1.36 -5.59 1.01
C VAL A 49 1.20 -6.34 2.32
N VAL A 50 0.76 -7.61 2.32
CA VAL A 50 0.76 -8.46 3.52
C VAL A 50 2.19 -8.61 4.05
N LEU A 51 3.16 -8.92 3.19
CA LEU A 51 4.56 -9.01 3.60
C LEU A 51 5.09 -7.69 4.16
N LEU A 52 4.73 -6.57 3.53
CA LEU A 52 5.10 -5.25 4.01
C LEU A 52 4.45 -4.91 5.36
N ALA A 53 3.20 -5.27 5.58
CA ALA A 53 2.51 -5.08 6.86
C ALA A 53 3.21 -5.87 7.98
N ILE A 54 3.61 -7.13 7.72
CA ILE A 54 4.40 -7.93 8.67
C ILE A 54 5.74 -7.26 8.97
N ALA A 55 6.46 -6.78 7.95
CA ALA A 55 7.73 -6.08 8.13
C ALA A 55 7.57 -4.76 8.92
N THR A 56 6.47 -4.03 8.69
CA THR A 56 6.13 -2.80 9.41
C THR A 56 5.87 -3.13 10.88
N ARG A 57 5.12 -4.21 11.16
CA ARG A 57 4.87 -4.65 12.53
C ARG A 57 6.14 -5.08 13.26
N PHE A 58 7.06 -5.74 12.55
CA PHE A 58 8.38 -6.05 13.09
C PHE A 58 9.17 -4.78 13.46
N LEU A 59 9.11 -3.72 12.64
CA LEU A 59 9.75 -2.44 12.99
C LEU A 59 9.11 -1.79 14.23
N HIS A 60 7.79 -1.83 14.35
CA HIS A 60 7.10 -1.32 15.54
C HIS A 60 7.50 -2.06 16.82
N PHE A 61 7.66 -3.38 16.75
CA PHE A 61 8.20 -4.17 17.85
C PHE A 61 9.66 -3.83 18.15
N ALA A 62 10.52 -3.78 17.13
CA ALA A 62 11.96 -3.63 17.31
C ALA A 62 12.40 -2.23 17.77
N LEU A 63 11.70 -1.18 17.33
CA LEU A 63 12.05 0.20 17.67
C LEU A 63 11.33 0.73 18.92
N PHE A 64 10.12 0.23 19.19
CA PHE A 64 9.22 0.84 20.18
C PHE A 64 8.62 -0.16 21.17
N GLU A 65 9.15 -1.39 21.21
CA GLU A 65 8.68 -2.46 22.10
C GLU A 65 7.16 -2.76 21.96
N GLY A 66 6.57 -2.45 20.80
CA GLY A 66 5.14 -2.68 20.54
C GLY A 66 4.80 -4.16 20.38
N THR A 67 3.53 -4.54 20.48
CA THR A 67 3.13 -5.95 20.41
C THR A 67 3.45 -6.60 19.06
N PHE A 68 4.10 -7.76 19.08
CA PHE A 68 4.35 -8.62 17.92
C PHE A 68 3.49 -9.89 17.96
N PHE A 69 3.43 -10.65 16.85
CA PHE A 69 2.63 -11.87 16.75
C PHE A 69 3.01 -12.99 17.74
N LEU A 70 4.12 -12.83 18.46
CA LEU A 70 4.60 -13.75 19.49
C LEU A 70 4.78 -12.96 20.79
N PRO A 71 4.24 -13.44 21.93
CA PRO A 71 3.69 -14.78 22.21
C PRO A 71 2.21 -14.97 21.78
N LEU A 72 1.73 -16.22 21.66
CA LEU A 72 0.40 -16.60 21.14
C LEU A 72 -0.80 -15.95 21.88
N GLU A 73 -0.59 -15.50 23.12
CA GLU A 73 -1.58 -14.79 23.92
C GLU A 73 -1.83 -13.35 23.45
N THR A 74 -0.85 -12.73 22.79
CA THR A 74 -0.95 -11.38 22.22
C THR A 74 -1.40 -11.38 20.76
N LEU A 75 -1.67 -12.56 20.19
CA LEU A 75 -1.98 -12.72 18.77
C LEU A 75 -3.30 -12.01 18.38
N GLY A 76 -4.26 -11.94 19.31
CA GLY A 76 -5.53 -11.23 19.08
C GLY A 76 -5.36 -9.72 18.90
N THR A 77 -4.58 -9.07 19.77
CA THR A 77 -4.28 -7.63 19.66
C THR A 77 -3.33 -7.35 18.51
N ALA A 78 -2.29 -8.19 18.32
CA ALA A 78 -1.37 -8.08 17.20
C ALA A 78 -2.08 -8.15 15.84
N LEU A 79 -3.06 -9.05 15.69
CA LEU A 79 -3.84 -9.19 14.46
C LEU A 79 -4.70 -7.95 14.20
N HIS A 80 -5.35 -7.38 15.22
CA HIS A 80 -6.12 -6.15 15.08
C HIS A 80 -5.25 -5.03 14.48
N TYR A 81 -4.08 -4.77 15.08
CA TYR A 81 -3.20 -3.73 14.57
C TYR A 81 -2.57 -4.06 13.21
N ALA A 82 -2.26 -5.33 12.94
CA ALA A 82 -1.76 -5.75 11.64
C ALA A 82 -2.80 -5.54 10.54
N VAL A 83 -4.10 -5.70 10.84
CA VAL A 83 -5.19 -5.40 9.91
C VAL A 83 -5.26 -3.90 9.64
N VAL A 84 -5.11 -3.05 10.66
CA VAL A 84 -5.07 -1.59 10.49
C VAL A 84 -3.92 -1.16 9.58
N ASP A 85 -2.70 -1.63 9.85
CA ASP A 85 -1.53 -1.40 8.98
C ASP A 85 -1.81 -1.86 7.56
N PHE A 86 -2.34 -3.08 7.41
CA PHE A 86 -2.63 -3.65 6.10
C PHE A 86 -3.63 -2.80 5.32
N VAL A 87 -4.72 -2.34 5.94
CA VAL A 87 -5.72 -1.49 5.26
C VAL A 87 -5.11 -0.18 4.78
N ILE A 88 -4.31 0.47 5.63
CA ILE A 88 -3.65 1.74 5.29
C ILE A 88 -2.65 1.54 4.14
N LEU A 89 -1.79 0.54 4.25
CA LEU A 89 -0.79 0.23 3.21
C LEU A 89 -1.45 -0.23 1.91
N MET A 90 -2.54 -1.00 1.98
CA MET A 90 -3.32 -1.39 0.81
C MET A 90 -3.95 -0.20 0.11
N ALA A 91 -4.47 0.77 0.85
CA ALA A 91 -5.01 2.00 0.27
C ALA A 91 -3.92 2.77 -0.49
N ILE A 92 -2.76 2.98 0.13
CA ILE A 92 -1.62 3.67 -0.49
C ILE A 92 -1.13 2.91 -1.74
N ALA A 93 -0.94 1.59 -1.64
CA ALA A 93 -0.49 0.77 -2.76
C ALA A 93 -1.50 0.76 -3.91
N SER A 94 -2.81 0.73 -3.61
CA SER A 94 -3.87 0.79 -4.60
C SER A 94 -3.88 2.13 -5.32
N VAL A 95 -3.74 3.25 -4.62
CA VAL A 95 -3.64 4.58 -5.23
C VAL A 95 -2.42 4.66 -6.15
N GLY A 96 -1.25 4.18 -5.69
CA GLY A 96 -0.04 4.14 -6.51
C GLY A 96 -0.19 3.29 -7.78
N ARG A 97 -0.86 2.14 -7.65
CA ARG A 97 -1.18 1.26 -8.78
C ARG A 97 -2.11 1.94 -9.78
N LEU A 98 -3.23 2.51 -9.31
CA LEU A 98 -4.22 3.18 -10.15
C LEU A 98 -3.59 4.35 -10.92
N PHE A 99 -2.78 5.16 -10.24
CA PHE A 99 -2.08 6.29 -10.85
C PHE A 99 -1.17 5.88 -12.02
N VAL A 100 -0.42 4.79 -11.86
CA VAL A 100 0.47 4.28 -12.91
C VAL A 100 -0.33 3.62 -14.04
N ARG A 101 -1.39 2.87 -13.71
CA ARG A 101 -2.26 2.23 -14.70
C ARG A 101 -2.95 3.25 -15.61
N SER A 102 -3.48 4.35 -15.06
CA SER A 102 -4.13 5.40 -15.87
C SER A 102 -3.15 6.00 -16.88
N ARG A 103 -1.92 6.32 -16.45
CA ARG A 103 -0.88 6.86 -17.34
C ARG A 103 -0.43 5.87 -18.42
N GLN A 104 -0.38 4.58 -18.10
CA GLN A 104 -0.08 3.55 -19.08
C GLN A 104 -1.16 3.48 -20.16
N MET A 105 -2.45 3.55 -19.76
CA MET A 105 -3.57 3.52 -20.69
C MET A 105 -3.57 4.73 -21.62
N GLU A 106 -3.32 5.93 -21.10
CA GLU A 106 -3.20 7.15 -21.93
C GLU A 106 -2.05 7.06 -22.94
N ARG A 107 -0.89 6.54 -22.54
CA ARG A 107 0.27 6.42 -23.43
C ARG A 107 0.09 5.35 -24.49
N GLN A 108 -0.38 4.18 -24.09
CA GLN A 108 -0.46 3.01 -24.97
C GLN A 108 -1.72 3.06 -25.85
N TYR A 109 -2.84 3.58 -25.35
CA TYR A 109 -4.11 3.63 -26.07
C TYR A 109 -4.56 5.05 -26.44
N GLY A 110 -3.71 6.07 -26.25
CA GLY A 110 -4.03 7.45 -26.63
C GLY A 110 -4.30 7.65 -28.12
N PHE A 111 -3.90 6.69 -28.96
CA PHE A 111 -4.28 6.67 -30.38
C PHE A 111 -5.76 6.31 -30.61
N LEU A 112 -6.36 5.45 -29.78
CA LEU A 112 -7.79 5.14 -29.86
C LEU A 112 -8.63 6.35 -29.45
N GLN A 113 -8.14 7.12 -28.48
CA GLN A 113 -8.78 8.34 -28.01
C GLN A 113 -8.70 9.49 -29.03
N ARG A 114 -7.70 9.46 -29.93
CA ARG A 114 -7.51 10.41 -31.03
C ARG A 114 -8.03 9.93 -32.38
N ALA A 115 -8.64 8.74 -32.44
CA ALA A 115 -9.17 8.23 -33.70
C ALA A 115 -10.27 9.18 -34.21
N PRO A 116 -10.25 9.56 -35.51
CA PRO A 116 -11.25 10.47 -36.06
C PRO A 116 -12.66 9.90 -35.83
N SER A 117 -13.56 10.70 -35.25
CA SER A 117 -14.97 10.32 -35.15
C SER A 117 -15.50 10.06 -36.55
N ALA A 118 -16.25 8.97 -36.72
CA ALA A 118 -16.74 8.43 -38.00
C ALA A 118 -17.36 9.51 -38.93
N GLY A 119 -16.52 10.15 -39.73
CA GLY A 119 -16.89 11.33 -40.52
C GLY A 119 -15.69 12.05 -41.16
N GLU A 120 -14.49 11.95 -40.57
CA GLU A 120 -13.26 12.46 -41.19
C GLU A 120 -12.66 11.41 -42.13
N THR A 121 -12.85 11.61 -43.43
CA THR A 121 -12.17 10.82 -44.47
C THR A 121 -10.69 11.16 -44.50
N VAL A 122 -9.83 10.19 -44.20
CA VAL A 122 -8.38 10.30 -44.39
C VAL A 122 -8.10 10.28 -45.91
N PRO A 123 -7.61 11.36 -46.53
CA PRO A 123 -7.23 11.33 -47.94
C PRO A 123 -6.05 10.37 -48.13
N ARG A 124 -6.19 9.45 -49.10
CA ARG A 124 -5.19 8.44 -49.47
C ARG A 124 -4.08 9.03 -50.32
#